data_AF-A0A931SIZ8-F1
#
_entry.id   AF-A0A931SIZ8-F1
#
_cell.length_a   1.000
_cell.length_b   1.000
_cell.length_c   1.000
_cell.angle_alpha   90.00
_cell.angle_beta   90.00
_cell.angle_gamma   90.00
#
_symmetry.space_group_name_H-M   'P 1'
#
loop_
_entity.id
_entity.type
_entity.pdbx_description
1 polymer ?
#
loop_
_entity_poly.entity_id
_entity_poly.type
_entity_poly.pdbx_seq_one_letter_code
_entity_poly.pdbx_strand_id
1 'polypeptide(L)'
;MTHISVTEDPIYLAEPLIKSEEFNLNPNPNNFQPFWPCEYIEEGERPRGEVPSYLPGENPYVAEYAATHNLPQEVTLGGPETMYPEYRTRMKTLPKAVYTPPAPRGQ
;
A
#
# COMPACT_ATOMS: atom_id res chain seq x y z
N MET A 1 8.17 20.75 15.40
CA MET A 1 6.80 20.81 15.93
C MET A 1 6.21 19.44 15.72
N THR A 2 5.88 18.75 16.80
CA THR A 2 5.26 17.44 16.74
C THR A 2 3.75 17.60 16.60
N HIS A 3 3.17 16.92 15.63
CA HIS A 3 1.73 16.80 15.42
C HIS A 3 1.35 15.34 15.58
N ILE A 4 0.29 15.06 16.35
CA ILE A 4 -0.22 13.71 16.55
C ILE A 4 -1.68 13.71 16.17
N SER A 5 -2.08 12.77 15.32
CA SER A 5 -3.48 12.48 15.02
C SER A 5 -3.85 11.08 15.50
N VAL A 6 -5.06 10.97 16.02
CA VAL A 6 -5.64 9.71 16.51
C VAL A 6 -6.98 9.53 15.81
N THR A 7 -7.10 8.45 15.04
CA THR A 7 -8.32 8.12 14.29
C THR A 7 -8.95 6.85 14.85
N GLU A 8 -10.19 6.95 15.29
CA GLU A 8 -11.01 5.83 15.75
C GLU A 8 -12.07 5.48 14.69
N ASP A 9 -11.94 4.31 14.06
CA ASP A 9 -12.90 3.80 13.08
C ASP A 9 -13.13 2.29 13.31
N PRO A 10 -14.15 1.91 14.11
CA PRO A 10 -14.38 0.51 14.46
C PRO A 10 -14.92 -0.34 13.30
N ILE A 11 -15.30 0.26 12.17
CA ILE A 11 -15.80 -0.49 11.00
C ILE A 11 -14.63 -1.02 10.19
N TYR A 12 -13.58 -0.22 10.03
CA TYR A 12 -12.45 -0.54 9.15
C TYR A 12 -11.15 -0.85 9.89
N LEU A 13 -10.97 -0.35 11.12
CA LEU A 13 -9.76 -0.53 11.91
C LEU A 13 -10.02 -1.44 13.11
N ALA A 14 -9.12 -2.41 13.31
CA ALA A 14 -9.15 -3.30 14.47
C ALA A 14 -8.75 -2.58 15.77
N GLU A 15 -8.02 -1.47 15.67
CA GLU A 15 -7.55 -0.64 16.78
C GLU A 15 -7.38 0.82 16.32
N PRO A 16 -7.32 1.81 17.23
CA PRO A 16 -7.11 3.21 16.86
C PRO A 16 -5.79 3.43 16.11
N LEU A 17 -5.85 4.14 14.98
CA LEU A 17 -4.66 4.50 14.21
C LEU A 17 -4.05 5.79 14.75
N ILE A 18 -2.85 5.67 15.32
CA ILE A 18 -2.07 6.80 15.86
C ILE A 18 -0.96 7.15 14.87
N LYS A 19 -0.95 8.38 14.36
CA LYS A 19 0.11 8.88 13.46
C LYS A 19 0.77 10.11 14.06
N SER A 20 2.09 10.09 14.15
CA SER A 20 2.92 11.22 14.58
C SER A 20 3.71 11.77 13.41
N GLU A 21 3.70 13.08 13.24
CA GLU A 21 4.41 13.81 12.21
C GLU A 21 5.30 14.88 12.87
N GLU A 22 6.51 15.05 12.36
CA GLU A 22 7.45 16.07 12.83
C GLU A 22 7.64 17.13 11.75
N PHE A 23 7.24 18.36 12.07
CA PHE A 23 7.39 19.50 11.18
C PHE A 23 8.62 20.32 11.57
N ASN A 24 9.49 20.55 10.60
CA ASN A 24 10.59 21.51 10.69
C ASN A 24 10.27 22.72 9.83
N LEU A 25 10.43 23.93 10.40
CA LEU A 25 10.23 25.17 9.66
C LEU A 25 11.34 25.32 8.62
N ASN A 26 10.98 25.48 7.35
CA ASN A 26 11.90 25.99 6.33
C ASN A 26 11.69 27.50 6.18
N PRO A 27 12.69 28.34 6.54
CA PRO A 27 12.56 29.79 6.46
C PRO A 27 12.70 30.34 5.03
N ASN A 28 13.12 29.52 4.06
CA ASN A 28 13.26 29.96 2.67
C ASN A 28 11.88 30.01 1.98
N PRO A 29 11.35 31.20 1.65
CA PRO A 29 10.05 31.34 1.00
C PRO A 29 10.03 30.77 -0.43
N ASN A 30 11.20 30.56 -1.05
CA ASN A 30 11.33 29.99 -2.39
C ASN A 30 11.43 28.45 -2.39
N ASN A 31 11.35 27.79 -1.24
CA ASN A 31 11.42 26.31 -1.16
C ASN A 31 10.13 25.62 -1.64
N PHE A 32 9.03 26.35 -1.75
CA PHE A 32 7.78 25.83 -2.26
C PHE A 32 7.67 26.12 -3.76
N GLN A 33 7.70 25.08 -4.59
CA GLN A 33 7.47 25.19 -6.04
C GLN A 33 6.05 24.70 -6.37
N PRO A 34 5.04 25.59 -6.44
CA PRO A 34 3.65 25.20 -6.72
C PRO A 34 3.43 24.69 -8.14
N PHE A 35 4.41 24.86 -9.03
CA PHE A 35 4.32 24.54 -10.46
C PHE A 35 4.94 23.19 -10.80
N TRP A 36 4.83 22.19 -9.92
CA TRP A 36 5.22 20.83 -10.33
C TRP A 36 4.44 20.50 -11.60
N PRO A 37 5.10 20.23 -12.74
CA PRO A 37 4.39 19.99 -13.98
C PRO A 37 3.59 18.71 -13.81
N CYS A 38 2.28 18.85 -13.65
CA CYS A 38 1.36 17.74 -13.78
C CYS A 38 1.38 17.35 -15.26
N GLU A 39 2.27 16.43 -15.63
CA GLU A 39 2.25 15.82 -16.95
C GLU A 39 1.09 14.82 -16.99
N TYR A 40 0.29 14.90 -18.05
CA TYR A 40 -0.63 13.82 -18.35
C TYR A 40 0.23 12.68 -18.91
N ILE A 41 0.14 11.51 -18.28
CA ILE A 41 0.73 10.29 -18.82
C ILE A 41 -0.44 9.45 -19.29
N GLU A 42 -0.37 9.01 -20.56
CA GLU A 42 -1.35 8.07 -21.09
C GLU A 42 -1.03 6.68 -20.54
N GLU A 43 -1.88 6.17 -19.65
CA GLU A 43 -1.76 4.84 -19.04
C GLU A 43 -2.19 3.69 -20.00
N GLY A 44 -2.36 4.02 -21.28
CA GLY A 44 -2.74 3.13 -22.39
C GLY A 44 -4.07 3.49 -23.05
N GLU A 45 -4.21 3.20 -24.34
CA GLU A 45 -5.48 3.37 -25.07
C GLU A 45 -6.53 2.39 -24.55
N ARG A 46 -7.66 2.91 -24.05
CA ARG A 46 -8.82 2.12 -23.59
C ARG A 46 -10.12 2.76 -24.08
N PRO A 47 -11.17 1.97 -24.34
CA PRO A 47 -12.50 2.50 -24.59
C PRO A 47 -12.97 3.42 -23.46
N ARG A 48 -13.63 4.52 -23.82
CA ARG A 48 -14.17 5.47 -22.83
C ARG A 48 -15.15 4.78 -21.89
N GLY A 49 -14.86 4.84 -20.59
CA GLY A 49 -15.69 4.24 -19.53
C GLY A 49 -15.22 2.87 -19.08
N GLU A 50 -14.19 2.29 -19.70
CA GLU A 50 -13.56 1.05 -19.23
C GLU A 50 -12.50 1.37 -18.17
N VAL A 51 -12.72 0.90 -16.94
CA VAL A 51 -11.74 0.95 -15.85
C VAL A 51 -11.44 -0.49 -15.43
N PRO A 52 -10.26 -1.04 -15.79
CA PRO A 52 -9.89 -2.40 -15.40
C PRO A 52 -9.91 -2.55 -13.88
N SER A 53 -10.72 -3.47 -13.38
CA SER A 53 -10.81 -3.79 -11.97
C SER A 53 -10.96 -5.29 -11.76
N TYR A 54 -10.63 -5.74 -10.55
CA TYR A 54 -10.90 -7.08 -10.08
C TYR A 54 -12.03 -7.02 -9.06
N LEU A 55 -12.97 -7.95 -9.12
CA LEU A 55 -13.94 -8.10 -8.04
C LEU A 55 -13.20 -8.56 -6.76
N PRO A 56 -13.79 -8.34 -5.57
CA PRO A 56 -13.24 -8.81 -4.32
C PRO A 56 -12.91 -10.32 -4.39
N GLY A 57 -11.65 -10.67 -4.13
CA GLY A 57 -11.17 -12.05 -4.17
C GLY A 57 -10.74 -12.57 -5.54
N GLU A 58 -10.96 -11.82 -6.63
CA GLU A 58 -10.59 -12.24 -7.99
C GLU A 58 -9.21 -11.73 -8.44
N ASN A 59 -8.53 -10.92 -7.64
CA ASN A 59 -7.21 -10.39 -8.00
C ASN A 59 -6.15 -11.51 -7.94
N PRO A 60 -5.60 -11.95 -9.09
CA PRO A 60 -4.60 -13.03 -9.12
C PRO A 60 -3.22 -12.57 -8.65
N TYR A 61 -2.96 -11.26 -8.59
CA TYR A 61 -1.65 -10.67 -8.31
C TYR A 61 -1.39 -10.44 -6.82
N VAL A 62 -2.34 -10.79 -5.94
CA VAL A 62 -2.23 -10.56 -4.49
C VAL A 62 -0.96 -11.19 -3.90
N ALA A 63 -0.51 -12.32 -4.45
CA ALA A 63 0.69 -13.03 -3.98
C ALA A 63 1.99 -12.67 -4.69
N GLU A 64 1.94 -11.86 -5.74
CA GLU A 64 3.09 -11.56 -6.59
C GLU A 64 4.23 -10.91 -5.81
N TYR A 65 3.92 -9.84 -5.07
CA TYR A 65 4.91 -9.11 -4.29
C TYR A 65 5.55 -9.98 -3.20
N ALA A 66 4.72 -10.70 -2.44
CA ALA A 66 5.20 -11.59 -1.38
C ALA A 66 6.12 -12.69 -1.93
N ALA A 67 5.71 -13.35 -3.02
CA ALA A 67 6.50 -14.40 -3.66
C ALA A 67 7.83 -13.86 -4.22
N THR A 68 7.80 -12.69 -4.87
CA THR A 68 8.98 -12.04 -5.47
C THR A 68 10.03 -11.70 -4.41
N HIS A 69 9.59 -11.28 -3.22
CA HIS A 69 10.47 -10.92 -2.11
C HIS A 69 10.71 -12.05 -1.10
N ASN A 70 10.30 -13.29 -1.40
CA ASN A 70 10.44 -14.43 -0.49
C ASN A 70 9.77 -14.21 0.88
N LEU A 71 8.66 -13.47 0.91
CA LEU A 71 7.89 -13.14 2.10
C LEU A 71 6.66 -14.06 2.24
N PRO A 72 6.19 -14.31 3.46
CA PRO A 72 4.85 -14.84 3.67
C PRO A 72 3.78 -13.86 3.18
N GLN A 73 2.68 -14.40 2.64
CA GLN A 73 1.58 -13.59 2.09
C GLN A 73 1.01 -12.61 3.11
N GLU A 74 0.84 -13.08 4.33
CA GLU A 74 0.22 -12.31 5.42
C GLU A 74 0.96 -10.99 5.70
N VAL A 75 2.28 -10.98 5.56
CA VAL A 75 3.14 -9.81 5.83
C VAL A 75 2.84 -8.65 4.89
N THR A 76 2.33 -8.92 3.69
CA THR A 76 2.12 -7.91 2.65
C THR A 76 0.69 -7.39 2.61
N LEU A 77 -0.21 -7.96 3.41
CA LEU A 77 -1.62 -7.55 3.51
C LEU A 77 -1.84 -6.52 4.64
N GLY A 78 -0.83 -6.26 5.47
CA GLY A 78 -0.90 -5.31 6.57
C GLY A 78 -1.71 -5.85 7.76
N GLY A 79 -2.36 -4.95 8.49
CA GLY A 79 -3.13 -5.27 9.69
C GLY A 79 -2.39 -4.94 11.00
N PRO A 80 -3.12 -4.95 12.13
CA PRO A 80 -2.61 -4.47 13.42
C PRO A 80 -1.40 -5.28 13.87
N GLU A 81 -1.41 -6.61 13.67
CA GLU A 81 -0.31 -7.47 14.09
C GLU A 81 1.02 -7.06 13.42
N THR A 82 0.99 -6.62 12.16
CA THR A 82 2.18 -6.18 11.41
C THR A 82 2.79 -4.88 11.92
N MET A 83 2.06 -4.07 12.71
CA MET A 83 2.57 -2.84 13.32
C MET A 83 3.52 -3.11 14.50
N TYR A 84 3.42 -4.28 15.12
CA TYR A 84 4.11 -4.59 16.37
C TYR A 84 5.42 -5.37 16.16
N PRO A 85 6.48 -5.10 16.94
CA PRO A 85 7.79 -5.73 16.74
C PRO A 85 7.80 -7.26 16.91
N GLU A 86 6.90 -7.81 17.71
CA GLU A 86 6.74 -9.24 17.99
C GLU A 86 6.41 -10.04 16.71
N TYR A 87 5.75 -9.39 15.74
CA TYR A 87 5.38 -10.01 14.48
C TYR A 87 6.59 -10.47 13.66
N ARG A 88 7.77 -9.88 13.88
CA ARG A 88 9.03 -10.33 13.27
C ARG A 88 9.39 -11.77 13.65
N THR A 89 8.98 -12.22 14.83
CA THR A 89 9.22 -13.60 15.28
C THR A 89 8.22 -14.56 14.63
N ARG A 90 6.93 -14.19 14.57
CA ARG A 90 5.88 -14.94 13.87
C ARG A 90 6.18 -15.09 12.38
N MET A 91 6.66 -14.03 11.73
CA MET A 91 7.01 -14.06 10.31
C MET A 91 8.00 -15.19 9.96
N LYS A 92 8.92 -15.52 10.86
CA LYS A 92 9.91 -16.60 10.65
C LYS A 92 9.30 -17.99 10.64
N THR A 93 8.11 -18.17 11.21
CA THR A 93 7.40 -19.46 11.25
C THR A 93 6.41 -19.63 10.10
N LEU A 94 6.13 -18.56 9.35
CA LEU A 94 5.16 -18.59 8.26
C LEU A 94 5.77 -19.13 6.96
N PRO A 95 4.99 -19.86 6.14
CA PRO A 95 5.44 -20.29 4.83
C PRO A 95 5.55 -19.10 3.87
N LYS A 96 6.52 -19.18 2.95
CA LYS A 96 6.67 -18.19 1.87
C LYS A 96 5.51 -18.29 0.89
N ALA A 97 5.09 -17.14 0.35
CA ALA A 97 4.07 -17.09 -0.68
C ALA A 97 4.55 -17.74 -1.99
N VAL A 98 3.62 -18.38 -2.69
CA VAL A 98 3.82 -18.91 -4.04
C VAL A 98 2.87 -18.16 -4.97
N TYR A 99 3.40 -17.68 -6.09
CA TYR A 99 2.64 -16.97 -7.10
C TYR A 99 2.78 -17.68 -8.44
N THR A 100 1.67 -17.85 -9.14
CA THR A 100 1.63 -18.33 -10.52
C THR A 100 1.02 -17.24 -11.38
N PRO A 101 1.77 -16.72 -12.37
CA PRO A 101 1.27 -15.68 -13.25
C PRO A 101 -0.02 -16.13 -13.96
N PRO A 102 -1.09 -15.31 -13.95
CA PRO A 102 -2.28 -15.61 -14.72
C PRO A 102 -1.97 -15.53 -16.22
N ALA A 103 -2.77 -16.23 -17.03
CA ALA A 103 -2.68 -16.12 -18.48
C ALA A 103 -2.83 -14.65 -18.91
N PRO A 104 -2.10 -14.19 -19.96
CA PRO A 104 -2.25 -12.83 -20.45
C PRO A 104 -3.71 -12.60 -20.84
N ARG A 105 -4.33 -11.57 -20.25
CA ARG A 105 -5.63 -11.09 -20.73
C ARG A 105 -5.42 -10.57 -22.14
N GLY A 106 -6.09 -11.18 -23.12
CA GLY A 106 -6.11 -10.68 -24.49
C GLY A 106 -6.50 -9.20 -24.46
N GLN A 107 -5.65 -8.36 -25.03
CA GLN A 107 -5.92 -6.93 -25.22
C GLN A 107 -6.90 -6.76 -26.39
#